data_AF-A0A539DPK9-F1
#
_entry.id   AF-A0A539DPK9-F1
#
_cell.length_a   1.000
_cell.length_b   1.000
_cell.length_c   1.000
_cell.angle_alpha   90.00
_cell.angle_beta   90.00
_cell.angle_gamma   90.00
#
_symmetry.space_group_name_H-M   'P 1'
#
loop_
_entity.id
_entity.type
_entity.pdbx_description
1 polymer ?
#
loop_
_entity_poly.entity_id
_entity_poly.type
_entity_poly.pdbx_seq_one_letter_code
_entity_poly.pdbx_strand_id
1 'polypeptide(L)' 'MQGVTVTAKVVGWAKGPKIDGFTYKKRTNQRRRYGHRQKYSVIEIVSIKIVSIKTGSTKSTPTKKG' A
#
# COMPACT_ATOMS: atom_id res chain seq x y z
N MET A 1 0.53 15.21 -3.64
CA MET A 1 -0.58 14.82 -2.77
C MET A 1 -0.07 14.85 -1.33
N GLN A 2 -0.34 15.93 -0.60
CA GLN A 2 0.01 16.06 0.82
C GLN A 2 -1.29 16.16 1.62
N GLY A 3 -1.34 15.54 2.81
CA GLY A 3 -2.47 15.66 3.74
C GLY A 3 -3.58 14.63 3.58
N VAL A 4 -3.32 13.42 3.06
CA VAL A 4 -4.32 12.33 3.08
C VAL A 4 -3.84 11.23 4.01
N THR A 5 -4.64 10.89 5.01
CA THR A 5 -4.37 9.84 6.00
C THR A 5 -5.45 8.76 5.91
N VAL A 6 -5.03 7.51 5.75
CA VAL A 6 -5.93 6.35 5.78
C VAL A 6 -5.76 5.64 7.11
N THR A 7 -6.86 5.42 7.82
CA THR A 7 -6.89 4.63 9.05
C THR A 7 -7.47 3.26 8.75
N ALA A 8 -6.72 2.21 9.10
CA ALA A 8 -7.09 0.83 8.86
C ALA A 8 -6.91 -0.03 10.12
N LYS A 9 -7.69 -1.10 10.22
CA LYS A 9 -7.56 -2.15 11.23
C LYS A 9 -6.99 -3.41 10.59
N VAL A 10 -6.06 -4.05 11.29
CA VAL A 10 -5.57 -5.37 10.87
C VAL A 10 -6.58 -6.42 11.32
N VAL A 11 -7.16 -7.13 10.35
CA VAL A 11 -8.17 -8.18 10.58
C VAL A 11 -7.49 -9.51 10.81
N GLY A 12 -6.39 -9.79 10.10
CA GLY A 12 -5.62 -11.01 10.32
C GLY A 12 -4.71 -11.37 9.15
N TRP A 13 -4.41 -12.66 9.04
CA TRP A 13 -3.50 -13.22 8.03
C TRP A 13 -4.22 -14.23 7.16
N ALA A 14 -4.00 -14.14 5.84
CA ALA A 14 -4.54 -15.07 4.87
C ALA A 14 -3.43 -15.68 4.01
N LYS A 15 -3.55 -16.96 3.68
CA LYS A 15 -2.69 -17.61 2.70
C LYS A 15 -3.31 -17.46 1.32
N GLY A 16 -2.53 -17.01 0.36
CA GLY A 16 -2.90 -16.94 -1.03
C GLY A 16 -3.15 -18.32 -1.68
N PRO A 17 -3.68 -18.30 -2.90
CA PRO A 17 -3.75 -19.50 -3.72
C PRO A 17 -2.35 -20.11 -3.87
N LYS A 18 -2.31 -21.44 -3.93
CA LYS A 18 -1.04 -22.15 -4.08
C LYS A 18 -0.53 -21.95 -5.50
N ILE A 19 0.70 -21.48 -5.63
CA ILE A 19 1.43 -21.49 -6.89
C ILE A 19 2.26 -22.77 -6.91
N ASP A 20 1.92 -23.67 -7.83
CA ASP A 20 2.69 -24.89 -8.09
C ASP A 20 3.75 -24.58 -9.16
N GLY A 21 5.00 -24.49 -8.70
CA GLY A 21 6.16 -24.26 -9.56
C GLY A 21 6.88 -25.55 -9.91
N PHE A 22 7.38 -25.63 -11.13
CA PHE A 22 8.21 -26.74 -11.58
C PHE A 22 9.44 -26.21 -12.32
N THR A 23 10.61 -26.51 -11.79
CA THR A 23 11.88 -26.23 -12.46
C THR A 23 12.41 -27.51 -13.07
N TYR A 24 12.78 -27.46 -14.34
CA TYR A 24 13.38 -28.56 -15.07
C TYR A 24 14.63 -28.08 -15.81
N LYS A 25 15.70 -28.87 -15.73
CA LYS A 25 16.90 -28.69 -16.54
C LYS A 25 17.11 -29.92 -17.41
N LYS A 26 17.23 -29.70 -18.72
CA LYS A 26 17.39 -30.79 -19.69
C LYS A 26 18.71 -31.55 -19.48
N ARG A 27 18.68 -32.86 -19.77
CA ARG A 27 19.86 -33.77 -19.82
C ARG A 27 20.71 -33.84 -18.54
N THR A 28 20.22 -33.32 -17.43
CA THR A 28 20.93 -33.26 -16.14
C THR A 28 20.19 -33.99 -15.03
N ASN A 29 19.11 -34.71 -15.35
CA ASN A 29 18.17 -35.36 -14.41
C ASN A 29 17.70 -34.44 -13.26
N GLN A 30 17.81 -33.12 -13.45
CA GLN A 30 17.50 -32.15 -12.42
C GLN A 30 16.08 -31.63 -12.67
N ARG A 31 15.20 -31.95 -11.73
CA ARG A 31 13.82 -31.44 -11.70
C ARG A 31 13.37 -31.22 -10.27
N ARG A 32 12.67 -30.13 -10.01
CA ARG A 32 12.12 -29.82 -8.69
C ARG A 32 10.72 -29.26 -8.82
N ARG A 33 9.78 -29.88 -8.11
CA ARG A 33 8.46 -29.31 -7.83
C ARG A 33 8.55 -28.51 -6.54
N TYR A 34 7.96 -27.33 -6.52
CA TYR A 34 7.86 -26.51 -5.31
C TYR A 34 6.48 -25.84 -5.26
N GLY A 35 6.04 -25.52 -4.05
CA GLY A 35 4.81 -24.77 -3.84
C GLY A 35 5.13 -23.47 -3.11
N HIS A 36 4.56 -22.37 -3.57
CA HIS A 36 4.56 -21.12 -2.82
C HIS A 36 3.11 -20.72 -2.50
N ARG A 37 2.85 -20.46 -1.22
CA ARG A 37 1.62 -19.79 -0.79
C ARG A 37 2.04 -18.45 -0.22
N GLN A 38 1.63 -17.39 -0.92
CA GLN A 38 1.92 -16.04 -0.45
C GLN A 38 1.20 -15.80 0.87
N LYS A 39 1.87 -15.14 1.82
CA LYS A 39 1.25 -14.73 3.07
C LYS A 39 0.78 -13.30 2.91
N TYR A 40 -0.53 -13.09 3.04
CA TYR A 40 -1.15 -11.79 2.96
C TYR A 40 -1.62 -11.33 4.33
N SER A 41 -1.55 -10.03 4.57
CA SER A 41 -2.25 -9.37 5.67
C SER A 41 -3.58 -8.88 5.17
N VAL A 42 -4.66 -9.28 5.84
CA VAL A 42 -6.00 -8.78 5.57
C VAL A 42 -6.22 -7.57 6.46
N ILE A 43 -6.50 -6.43 5.83
CA ILE A 43 -6.79 -5.17 6.52
C ILE A 43 -8.15 -4.64 6.08
N GLU A 44 -8.84 -4.03 7.03
CA GLU A 44 -10.10 -3.33 6.82
C GLU A 44 -9.85 -1.83 6.92
N ILE A 45 -10.30 -1.08 5.92
CA ILE A 45 -10.16 0.38 5.92
C ILE A 45 -11.35 0.98 6.68
N VAL A 46 -11.06 1.73 7.73
CA VAL A 46 -12.07 2.28 8.64
C VAL A 46 -12.40 3.74 8.28
N SER A 47 -11.40 4.54 7.89
CA SER A 47 -11.65 5.91 7.44
C SER A 47 -10.56 6.44 6.55
N ILE A 48 -10.94 7.39 5.70
CA ILE A 48 -10.03 8.19 4.88
C ILE A 48 -10.24 9.63 5.31
N LYS A 49 -9.17 10.28 5.78
CA LYS A 49 -9.19 11.67 6.23
C LYS A 49 -8.30 12.52 5.35
N ILE A 50 -8.82 13.68 5.00
CA ILE A 50 -8.03 14.74 4.38
C ILE A 50 -7.67 15.71 5.49
N VAL A 51 -6.40 15.74 5.88
CA VAL A 51 -5.84 16.76 6.75
C VAL A 51 -5.64 18.01 5.91
N SER A 52 -6.55 18.98 6.05
CA SER A 52 -6.35 20.33 5.51
C SER A 52 -5.17 20.96 6.24
N ILE A 53 -4.00 20.91 5.61
CA ILE A 53 -2.81 21.59 6.09
C ILE A 53 -3.15 23.09 6.11
N LYS A 54 -3.14 23.74 7.29
CA LYS A 54 -3.33 25.19 7.38
C LYS A 54 -2.15 25.85 6.66
N THR A 55 -2.36 26.28 5.42
CA THR A 55 -1.46 27.19 4.72
C THR A 55 -1.59 28.55 5.39
N GLY A 56 -0.60 28.91 6.20
CA GLY A 56 -0.46 30.26 6.74
C GLY A 56 0.17 31.18 5.70
N SER A 57 -0.58 32.19 5.25
CA SER A 57 -0.02 33.50 4.91
C SER A 57 -1.12 34.57 4.95
N THR A 58 -0.79 35.63 5.66
CA THR A 58 -1.62 36.74 6.12
C THR A 58 -2.06 37.66 4.98
N LYS A 59 -3.26 38.26 5.11
CA LYS A 59 -3.75 39.36 4.27
C LYS A 59 -2.69 40.45 4.10
N SER A 60 -2.35 40.79 2.85
CA SER A 60 -1.81 42.11 2.51
C SER A 60 -2.92 42.93 1.85
N THR A 61 -3.44 43.92 2.57
CA THR A 61 -4.22 45.02 2.00
C THR A 61 -3.22 45.99 1.38
N PRO A 62 -3.25 46.30 0.07
CA PRO A 62 -2.54 47.46 -0.43
C PRO A 62 -3.31 48.71 0.01
N THR A 63 -2.75 49.43 0.98
CA THR A 63 -3.22 50.76 1.40
C THR A 63 -3.07 51.76 0.24
N LYS A 64 -4.17 52.47 -0.05
CA LYS A 64 -4.29 53.62 -0.95
C LYS A 64 -3.22 54.68 -0.67
N LYS A 65 -2.51 55.16 -1.71
CA LYS A 65 -1.72 56.40 -1.68
C LYS A 65 -2.10 57.22 -2.92
N GLY A 66 -2.48 58.47 -2.69
CA GLY A 66 -3.10 59.36 -3.68
C GLY A 66 -2.11 60.17 -4.49
#